data_AF-A0A1I3V4V1-F1
#
_entry.id   AF-A0A1I3V4V1-F1
#
_cell.length_a   1.000
_cell.length_b   1.000
_cell.length_c   1.000
_cell.angle_alpha   90.00
_cell.angle_beta   90.00
_cell.angle_gamma   90.00
#
_symmetry.space_group_name_H-M   'P 1'
#
loop_
_entity.id
_entity.type
_entity.pdbx_description
1 polymer ?
#
loop_
_entity_poly.entity_id
_entity_poly.type
_entity_poly.pdbx_seq_one_letter_code
_entity_poly.pdbx_strand_id
1 'polypeptide(L)'
;MKNSKESLYLKELAYMREKAKSMAAEYPHLANFLNHPHDPDVERLMEGFSLLSSNVLSTVKDSYPEITHEMLGRIWPHTMRPVPPTTIIQFTPHQDIHQGAVDIPQGTPVIATEGEQALRFNTCLPSHIEPFIVLNKRIQKTSEYSDIVLTLRQTGNALPIWSGGSLHFFLGTDQNRAAQLSLWLDMHIEDFYLRTVEEELRLRDSYSSGWSENLQHTLLTTEDLFFAHLKQVTEYYCLPHVFSFITLDVKEQRDLLLNPDGSCELIFRLKGELPINDLGDAFQLGCVPAVHLEPMLSQPISLVPDNACFPLPLADTVRLFRTESIQTAKQPGEKTTQGNAPRGKSCYFQPIDQYQSKSDWLLNTGDPDNVYFQSLITDDLLGRLRNQIRFIGMDGNAANNLSPQTVCAHFSGYHIQAMQLDIGEITHTPMSVPAHLHARNITAVSPDFPPMVMGKSDWSLINLLNCPPFLLFDAESLRAFLRLYDCYSEHDRTLSRLMQRHINGIVSIEALSGNRLDYSKQGQGRPINGNYLNIYLDPACYDNDGVMYQFCRIIDQLLACFVVQNNFIMLRIYRQGGQDVLWQFKEQKGLRSEM
;
A
#
# COMPACT_ATOMS: atom_id res chain seq x y z
N MET A 1 5.95 10.13 -18.77
CA MET A 1 5.48 11.51 -18.87
C MET A 1 5.34 11.93 -20.33
N LYS A 2 4.19 11.69 -20.97
CA LYS A 2 3.77 12.69 -21.97
C LYS A 2 3.30 13.87 -21.13
N ASN A 3 4.12 14.91 -21.06
CA ASN A 3 3.81 16.10 -20.31
C ASN A 3 2.45 16.64 -20.78
N SER A 4 1.42 16.52 -19.93
CA SER A 4 0.03 16.87 -20.27
C SER A 4 -0.05 18.35 -20.66
N LYS A 5 0.72 19.20 -19.96
CA LYS A 5 0.83 20.63 -20.20
C LYS A 5 1.52 20.93 -21.53
N GLU A 6 2.60 20.22 -21.87
CA GLU A 6 3.24 20.31 -23.20
C GLU A 6 2.27 19.88 -24.31
N SER A 7 1.54 18.77 -24.12
CA SER A 7 0.55 18.34 -25.10
C SER A 7 -0.60 19.33 -25.25
N LEU A 8 -1.04 19.99 -24.17
CA LEU A 8 -2.07 21.03 -24.21
C LEU A 8 -1.55 22.27 -24.94
N TYR A 9 -0.31 22.70 -24.65
CA TYR A 9 0.35 23.78 -25.36
C TYR A 9 0.41 23.53 -26.86
N LEU A 10 0.89 22.36 -27.28
CA LEU A 10 0.98 22.01 -28.70
C LEU A 10 -0.40 21.94 -29.38
N LYS A 11 -1.43 21.48 -28.66
CA LYS A 11 -2.82 21.48 -29.15
C LYS A 11 -3.36 22.90 -29.32
N GLU A 12 -3.14 23.78 -28.35
CA GLU A 12 -3.55 25.18 -28.40
C GLU A 12 -2.82 25.94 -29.52
N LEU A 13 -1.52 25.68 -29.72
CA LEU A 13 -0.75 26.28 -30.81
C LEU A 13 -1.27 25.82 -32.17
N ALA A 14 -1.55 24.52 -32.34
CA ALA A 14 -2.13 23.97 -33.56
C ALA A 14 -3.53 24.57 -33.82
N TYR A 15 -4.37 24.64 -32.80
CA TYR A 15 -5.70 25.22 -32.87
C TYR A 15 -5.65 26.70 -33.28
N MET A 16 -4.76 27.49 -32.68
CA MET A 16 -4.58 28.91 -33.02
C MET A 16 -4.13 29.11 -34.47
N ARG A 17 -3.18 28.28 -34.95
CA ARG A 17 -2.74 28.29 -36.36
C ARG A 17 -3.87 27.95 -37.32
N GLU A 18 -4.69 26.94 -37.00
CA GLU A 18 -5.84 26.54 -37.81
C GLU A 18 -6.94 27.62 -37.84
N LYS A 19 -7.24 28.23 -36.69
CA LYS A 19 -8.18 29.36 -36.55
C LYS A 19 -7.72 30.58 -37.34
N ALA A 20 -6.44 30.94 -37.26
CA ALA A 20 -5.86 32.06 -37.99
C ALA A 20 -5.98 31.84 -39.51
N LYS A 21 -5.67 30.62 -39.99
CA LYS A 21 -5.84 30.25 -41.40
C LYS A 21 -7.29 30.32 -41.87
N SER A 22 -8.22 29.81 -41.05
CA SER A 22 -9.65 29.82 -41.36
C SER A 22 -10.22 31.25 -41.40
N MET A 23 -9.85 32.10 -40.43
CA MET A 23 -10.24 33.51 -40.41
C MET A 23 -9.64 34.32 -41.56
N ALA A 24 -8.40 34.03 -41.95
CA ALA A 24 -7.79 34.66 -43.12
C ALA A 24 -8.52 34.31 -44.43
N ALA A 25 -9.06 33.08 -44.54
CA ALA A 25 -9.85 32.66 -45.69
C ALA A 25 -11.24 33.32 -45.72
N GLU A 26 -11.88 33.48 -44.56
CA GLU A 26 -13.22 34.08 -44.44
C GLU A 26 -13.20 35.62 -44.53
N TYR A 27 -12.14 36.25 -44.02
CA TYR A 27 -11.97 37.71 -43.98
C TYR A 27 -10.65 38.13 -44.67
N PRO A 28 -10.64 38.30 -46.00
CA PRO A 28 -9.43 38.58 -46.77
C PRO A 28 -8.68 39.87 -46.35
N HIS A 29 -9.40 40.86 -45.82
CA HIS A 29 -8.81 42.11 -45.33
C HIS A 29 -7.95 41.91 -44.06
N LEU A 30 -8.15 40.82 -43.32
CA LEU A 30 -7.36 40.42 -42.14
C LEU A 30 -6.27 39.39 -42.47
N ALA A 31 -6.25 38.85 -43.70
CA ALA A 31 -5.28 37.83 -44.09
C ALA A 31 -3.82 38.30 -43.96
N ASN A 32 -3.57 39.58 -44.23
CA ASN A 32 -2.27 40.23 -44.03
C ASN A 32 -1.84 40.34 -42.55
N PHE A 33 -2.72 40.05 -41.59
CA PHE A 33 -2.36 40.02 -40.16
C PHE A 33 -2.32 38.60 -39.62
N LEU A 34 -3.14 37.70 -40.18
CA LEU A 34 -3.37 36.35 -39.65
C LEU A 34 -2.59 35.25 -40.38
N ASN A 35 -2.14 35.48 -41.62
CA ASN A 35 -1.53 34.46 -42.47
C ASN A 35 -0.08 34.82 -42.85
N HIS A 36 0.77 35.00 -41.84
CA HIS A 36 2.21 35.21 -42.02
C HIS A 36 3.02 33.97 -41.58
N PRO A 37 3.43 33.10 -42.51
CA PRO A 37 4.21 31.90 -42.19
C PRO A 37 5.69 32.18 -41.83
N HIS A 38 6.16 33.43 -41.93
CA HIS A 38 7.58 33.80 -41.81
C HIS A 38 7.84 35.03 -40.94
N ASP A 39 6.83 35.54 -40.23
CA ASP A 39 7.06 36.62 -39.25
C ASP A 39 7.37 36.00 -37.87
N PRO A 40 8.63 36.10 -37.40
CA PRO A 40 9.05 35.49 -36.14
C PRO A 40 8.38 36.14 -34.92
N ASP A 41 7.95 37.39 -35.00
CA ASP A 41 7.36 38.11 -33.87
C ASP A 41 5.90 37.71 -33.68
N VAL A 42 5.16 37.55 -34.78
CA VAL A 42 3.80 36.99 -34.75
C VAL A 42 3.82 35.54 -34.26
N GLU A 43 4.78 34.74 -34.71
CA GLU A 43 4.93 33.37 -34.26
C GLU A 43 5.21 33.29 -32.75
N ARG A 44 6.16 34.09 -32.24
CA ARG A 44 6.44 34.18 -30.79
C ARG A 44 5.24 34.65 -29.97
N LEU A 45 4.43 35.57 -30.51
CA LEU A 45 3.21 36.02 -29.85
C LEU A 45 2.18 34.88 -29.78
N MET A 46 1.99 34.14 -30.87
CA MET A 46 1.12 32.96 -30.89
C MET A 46 1.61 31.89 -29.91
N GLU A 47 2.92 31.61 -29.89
CA GLU A 47 3.53 30.69 -28.91
C GLU A 47 3.28 31.17 -27.47
N GLY A 48 3.55 32.44 -27.16
CA GLY A 48 3.32 33.01 -25.83
C GLY A 48 1.84 32.98 -25.42
N PHE A 49 0.92 33.32 -26.33
CA PHE A 49 -0.51 33.26 -26.07
C PHE A 49 -1.00 31.82 -25.88
N SER A 50 -0.56 30.88 -26.71
CA SER A 50 -0.88 29.46 -26.58
C SER A 50 -0.36 28.90 -25.26
N LEU A 51 0.81 29.33 -24.79
CA LEU A 51 1.33 28.96 -23.47
C LEU A 51 0.40 29.45 -22.35
N LEU A 52 0.02 30.73 -22.36
CA LEU A 52 -0.91 31.29 -21.37
C LEU A 52 -2.29 30.62 -21.41
N SER A 53 -2.87 30.45 -22.61
CA SER A 53 -4.16 29.78 -22.81
C SER A 53 -4.12 28.34 -22.32
N SER A 54 -3.05 27.60 -22.65
CA SER A 54 -2.88 26.22 -22.23
C SER A 54 -2.76 26.07 -20.72
N ASN A 55 -2.14 27.04 -20.02
CA ASN A 55 -2.09 27.07 -18.56
C ASN A 55 -3.49 27.27 -17.96
N VAL A 56 -4.28 28.22 -18.46
CA VAL A 56 -5.66 28.41 -18.01
C VAL A 56 -6.48 27.15 -18.24
N LEU A 57 -6.34 26.53 -19.42
CA LEU A 57 -7.04 25.29 -19.75
C LEU A 57 -6.58 24.12 -18.87
N SER A 58 -5.29 24.06 -18.51
CA SER A 58 -4.76 23.10 -17.53
C SER A 58 -5.43 23.31 -16.19
N THR A 59 -5.45 24.53 -15.65
CA THR A 59 -6.08 24.83 -14.35
C THR A 59 -7.56 24.46 -14.33
N VAL A 60 -8.29 24.71 -15.42
CA VAL A 60 -9.71 24.30 -15.53
C VAL A 60 -9.86 22.77 -15.61
N LYS A 61 -8.94 22.08 -16.29
CA LYS A 61 -8.96 20.61 -16.41
C LYS A 61 -8.48 19.89 -15.16
N ASP A 62 -7.59 20.50 -14.38
CA ASP A 62 -7.03 19.98 -13.14
C ASP A 62 -8.09 19.88 -12.01
N SER A 63 -9.36 20.19 -12.30
CA SER A 63 -10.52 19.73 -11.52
C SER A 63 -10.63 20.30 -10.10
N TYR A 64 -9.94 21.41 -9.82
CA TYR A 64 -9.84 22.08 -8.52
C TYR A 64 -9.25 21.16 -7.43
N PRO A 65 -7.93 20.87 -7.50
CA PRO A 65 -7.22 20.04 -6.53
C PRO A 65 -7.40 20.52 -5.08
N GLU A 66 -7.64 21.82 -4.89
CA GLU A 66 -7.87 22.40 -3.56
C GLU A 66 -9.12 21.83 -2.87
N ILE A 67 -10.07 21.30 -3.63
CA ILE A 67 -11.31 20.69 -3.13
C ILE A 67 -11.18 19.17 -3.13
N THR A 68 -10.71 18.59 -4.24
CA THR A 68 -10.68 17.13 -4.42
C THR A 68 -9.65 16.46 -3.53
N HIS A 69 -8.45 17.04 -3.38
CA HIS A 69 -7.41 16.51 -2.49
C HIS A 69 -7.85 16.53 -1.03
N GLU A 70 -8.64 17.51 -0.59
CA GLU A 70 -9.20 17.56 0.76
C GLU A 70 -10.20 16.43 1.01
N MET A 71 -11.13 16.27 0.07
CA MET A 71 -12.13 15.22 0.16
C MET A 71 -11.47 13.84 0.15
N LEU A 72 -10.50 13.62 -0.75
CA LEU A 72 -9.73 12.38 -0.80
C LEU A 72 -8.83 12.20 0.42
N GLY A 73 -8.22 13.27 0.92
CA GLY A 73 -7.39 13.26 2.13
C GLY A 73 -8.15 12.79 3.36
N ARG A 74 -9.45 13.12 3.44
CA ARG A 74 -10.33 12.71 4.54
C ARG A 74 -10.99 11.34 4.34
N ILE A 75 -11.44 11.02 3.12
CA ILE A 75 -12.21 9.80 2.86
C ILE A 75 -11.28 8.63 2.49
N TRP A 76 -10.26 8.89 1.67
CA TRP A 76 -9.37 7.85 1.15
C TRP A 76 -7.89 8.31 1.10
N PRO A 77 -7.27 8.60 2.27
CA PRO A 77 -6.01 9.34 2.36
C PRO A 77 -4.85 8.74 1.57
N HIS A 78 -4.83 7.42 1.41
CA HIS A 78 -3.78 6.70 0.70
C HIS A 78 -3.68 7.04 -0.81
N THR A 79 -4.70 7.65 -1.43
CA THR A 79 -4.66 8.09 -2.84
C THR A 79 -3.68 9.24 -3.02
N MET A 80 -3.46 10.00 -1.95
CA MET A 80 -2.57 11.15 -1.86
C MET A 80 -1.16 10.76 -1.39
N ARG A 81 -0.94 9.50 -0.99
CA ARG A 81 0.34 9.03 -0.44
C ARG A 81 1.05 8.16 -1.48
N PRO A 82 2.36 8.31 -1.65
CA PRO A 82 3.14 7.36 -2.44
C PRO A 82 3.21 5.99 -1.74
N VAL A 83 3.49 4.94 -2.51
CA VAL A 83 3.90 3.65 -1.97
C VAL A 83 5.43 3.68 -1.77
N PRO A 84 5.91 3.64 -0.52
CA PRO A 84 7.35 3.71 -0.24
C PRO A 84 8.07 2.40 -0.60
N PRO A 85 9.41 2.43 -0.71
CA PRO A 85 10.23 1.24 -0.89
C PRO A 85 10.09 0.25 0.28
N THR A 86 9.87 -1.03 -0.04
CA THR A 86 9.76 -2.12 0.94
C THR A 86 10.69 -3.29 0.60
N THR A 87 10.95 -4.12 1.60
CA THR A 87 11.72 -5.36 1.46
C THR A 87 11.29 -6.36 2.53
N ILE A 88 11.67 -7.63 2.39
CA ILE A 88 11.58 -8.64 3.44
C ILE A 88 12.94 -8.78 4.13
N ILE A 89 12.94 -8.63 5.45
CA ILE A 89 14.08 -8.83 6.33
C ILE A 89 13.96 -10.19 7.00
N GLN A 90 15.04 -10.98 6.95
CA GLN A 90 15.18 -12.24 7.66
C GLN A 90 16.11 -12.05 8.87
N PHE A 91 15.62 -12.45 10.05
CA PHE A 91 16.38 -12.56 11.27
C PHE A 91 16.86 -14.00 11.46
N THR A 92 18.17 -14.20 11.41
CA THR A 92 18.82 -15.50 11.60
C THR A 92 19.69 -15.47 12.86
N PRO A 93 19.75 -16.54 13.66
CA PRO A 93 20.65 -16.60 14.81
C PRO A 93 22.12 -16.58 14.37
N HIS A 94 22.97 -15.96 15.19
CA HIS A 94 24.41 -15.98 15.00
C HIS A 94 24.93 -17.40 15.22
N GLN A 95 25.75 -17.90 14.29
CA GLN A 95 26.28 -19.28 14.28
C GLN A 95 25.20 -20.38 14.30
N ASP A 96 23.99 -20.09 13.80
CA ASP A 96 22.87 -21.03 13.79
C ASP A 96 22.43 -21.52 15.19
N ILE A 97 22.64 -20.71 16.24
CA ILE A 97 22.29 -21.04 17.62
C ILE A 97 21.40 -19.95 18.23
N HIS A 98 20.13 -20.29 18.49
CA HIS A 98 19.21 -19.43 19.22
C HIS A 98 19.50 -19.43 20.73
N GLN A 99 19.24 -18.31 21.41
CA GLN A 99 19.30 -18.22 22.88
C GLN A 99 17.94 -18.41 23.56
N GLY A 100 16.90 -18.71 22.77
CA GLY A 100 15.51 -18.81 23.18
C GLY A 100 14.58 -18.26 22.10
N ALA A 101 13.27 -18.32 22.34
CA ALA A 101 12.29 -17.64 21.52
C ALA A 101 12.38 -16.12 21.73
N VAL A 102 12.19 -15.34 20.66
CA VAL A 102 12.36 -13.88 20.66
C VAL A 102 11.18 -13.21 19.98
N ASP A 103 10.64 -12.17 20.60
CA ASP A 103 9.66 -11.27 19.99
C ASP A 103 10.34 -10.06 19.36
N ILE A 104 10.11 -9.84 18.07
CA ILE A 104 10.50 -8.63 17.36
C ILE A 104 9.27 -7.72 17.28
N PRO A 105 9.27 -6.54 17.93
CA PRO A 105 8.14 -5.63 17.87
C PRO A 105 8.01 -4.99 16.48
N GLN A 106 6.80 -4.55 16.15
CA GLN A 106 6.56 -3.67 15.01
C GLN A 106 7.35 -2.37 15.17
N GLY A 107 7.87 -1.83 14.07
CA GLY A 107 8.66 -0.60 14.05
C GLY A 107 10.13 -0.78 14.46
N THR A 108 10.61 -2.03 14.52
CA THR A 108 12.02 -2.32 14.79
C THR A 108 12.87 -1.85 13.60
N PRO A 109 13.87 -0.97 13.79
CA PRO A 109 14.67 -0.47 12.69
C PRO A 109 15.78 -1.46 12.29
N VAL A 110 16.08 -1.55 11.01
CA VAL A 110 17.26 -2.20 10.44
C VAL A 110 17.88 -1.24 9.42
N ILE A 111 19.19 -1.11 9.43
CA ILE A 111 19.91 -0.02 8.79
C ILE A 111 20.80 -0.57 7.67
N ALA A 112 20.75 0.06 6.51
CA ALA A 112 21.78 -0.03 5.49
C ALA A 112 22.68 1.20 5.54
N THR A 113 23.96 1.01 5.26
CA THR A 113 24.92 2.12 5.15
C THR A 113 25.29 2.31 3.69
N GLU A 114 24.96 3.48 3.14
CA GLU A 114 25.31 3.86 1.77
C GLU A 114 26.13 5.15 1.81
N GLY A 115 27.45 5.02 1.67
CA GLY A 115 28.38 6.13 1.89
C GLY A 115 28.32 6.65 3.33
N GLU A 116 28.00 7.94 3.50
CA GLU A 116 27.85 8.58 4.82
C GLU A 116 26.41 8.57 5.36
N GLN A 117 25.42 8.10 4.57
CA GLN A 117 24.01 8.14 4.93
C GLN A 117 23.53 6.77 5.43
N ALA A 118 22.86 6.77 6.59
CA ALA A 118 22.23 5.58 7.15
C ALA A 118 20.76 5.54 6.74
N LEU A 119 20.38 4.50 5.98
CA LEU A 119 19.01 4.28 5.50
C LEU A 119 18.31 3.28 6.41
N ARG A 120 17.22 3.69 7.05
CA ARG A 120 16.50 2.88 8.05
C ARG A 120 15.24 2.27 7.48
N PHE A 121 15.10 0.97 7.64
CA PHE A 121 13.90 0.19 7.32
C PHE A 121 13.24 -0.26 8.61
N ASN A 122 11.96 0.04 8.79
CA ASN A 122 11.22 -0.33 9.99
C ASN A 122 10.34 -1.55 9.71
N THR A 123 10.34 -2.54 10.61
CA THR A 123 9.46 -3.71 10.50
C THR A 123 7.99 -3.30 10.52
N CYS A 124 7.21 -3.83 9.59
CA CYS A 124 5.81 -3.45 9.43
C CYS A 124 4.88 -4.23 10.37
N LEU A 125 5.30 -5.40 10.85
CA LEU A 125 4.52 -6.30 11.69
C LEU A 125 5.36 -6.80 12.87
N PRO A 126 4.71 -7.14 14.01
CA PRO A 126 5.39 -7.90 15.05
C PRO A 126 5.65 -9.33 14.55
N SER A 127 6.77 -9.92 14.96
CA SER A 127 7.12 -11.29 14.58
C SER A 127 7.69 -12.05 15.76
N HIS A 128 7.12 -13.22 16.01
CA HIS A 128 7.66 -14.18 16.97
C HIS A 128 8.65 -15.11 16.27
N ILE A 129 9.87 -15.23 16.82
CA ILE A 129 10.93 -16.09 16.30
C ILE A 129 11.13 -17.23 17.28
N GLU A 130 10.64 -18.40 16.89
CA GLU A 130 10.92 -19.66 17.59
C GLU A 130 12.35 -20.15 17.29
N PRO A 131 13.00 -20.90 18.19
CA PRO A 131 14.39 -21.31 18.07
C PRO A 131 14.61 -22.47 17.08
N PHE A 132 13.95 -22.43 15.92
CA PHE A 132 14.03 -23.44 14.86
C PHE A 132 14.72 -22.90 13.60
N ILE A 133 15.53 -23.75 12.99
CA ILE A 133 16.04 -23.55 11.64
C ILE A 133 15.50 -24.63 10.70
N VAL A 134 15.30 -24.27 9.43
CA VAL A 134 14.89 -25.22 8.39
C VAL A 134 16.15 -25.81 7.74
N LEU A 135 16.38 -27.12 7.91
CA LEU A 135 17.55 -27.82 7.37
C LEU A 135 17.32 -28.32 5.95
N ASN A 136 16.14 -28.89 5.69
CA ASN A 136 15.81 -29.49 4.42
C ASN A 136 14.31 -29.36 4.13
N LYS A 137 13.95 -29.42 2.85
CA LYS A 137 12.58 -29.40 2.37
C LYS A 137 12.42 -30.31 1.18
N ARG A 138 11.34 -31.09 1.17
CA ARG A 138 11.04 -32.04 0.10
C ARG A 138 9.55 -32.09 -0.17
N ILE A 139 9.19 -32.37 -1.42
CA ILE A 139 7.82 -32.67 -1.82
C ILE A 139 7.76 -34.17 -2.11
N GLN A 140 6.81 -34.85 -1.48
CA GLN A 140 6.47 -36.24 -1.79
C GLN A 140 5.10 -36.25 -2.44
N LYS A 141 5.02 -36.72 -3.69
CA LYS A 141 3.77 -36.77 -4.44
C LYS A 141 3.28 -38.20 -4.52
N THR A 142 2.01 -38.38 -4.18
CA THR A 142 1.23 -39.59 -4.43
C THR A 142 0.07 -39.21 -5.37
N SER A 143 -0.60 -40.19 -5.97
CA SER A 143 -1.78 -39.94 -6.81
C SER A 143 -2.95 -39.29 -6.07
N GLU A 144 -3.04 -39.47 -4.75
CA GLU A 144 -4.17 -39.00 -3.92
C GLU A 144 -3.82 -37.78 -3.06
N TYR A 145 -2.56 -37.64 -2.62
CA TYR A 145 -2.12 -36.58 -1.73
C TYR A 145 -0.68 -36.15 -2.04
N SER A 146 -0.32 -34.94 -1.61
CA SER A 146 1.03 -34.41 -1.67
C SER A 146 1.48 -33.98 -0.28
N ASP A 147 2.61 -34.50 0.17
CA ASP A 147 3.19 -34.15 1.45
C ASP A 147 4.36 -33.16 1.23
N ILE A 148 4.25 -31.96 1.81
CA ILE A 148 5.38 -31.03 1.95
C ILE A 148 6.05 -31.36 3.28
N VAL A 149 7.28 -31.88 3.23
CA VAL A 149 8.03 -32.28 4.42
C VAL A 149 9.16 -31.27 4.66
N LEU A 150 9.12 -30.60 5.81
CA LEU A 150 10.15 -29.68 6.29
C LEU A 150 10.92 -30.35 7.42
N THR A 151 12.23 -30.49 7.27
CA THR A 151 13.10 -30.95 8.35
C THR A 151 13.55 -29.74 9.16
N LEU A 152 13.05 -29.61 10.37
CA LEU A 152 13.36 -28.54 11.32
C LEU A 152 14.37 -29.05 12.34
N ARG A 153 15.21 -28.13 12.84
CA ARG A 153 16.07 -28.40 13.99
C ARG A 153 15.97 -27.27 15.00
N GLN A 154 15.66 -27.62 16.24
CA GLN A 154 15.74 -26.71 17.35
C GLN A 154 17.20 -26.45 17.70
N THR A 155 17.58 -25.20 17.96
CA THR A 155 18.95 -24.83 18.30
C THR A 155 19.00 -24.08 19.63
N GLY A 156 20.17 -24.10 20.28
CA GLY A 156 20.36 -23.52 21.62
C GLY A 156 20.29 -24.54 22.75
N ASN A 157 20.24 -24.03 23.99
CA ASN A 157 20.04 -24.84 25.21
C ASN A 157 18.57 -25.25 25.38
N ALA A 158 17.95 -25.76 24.32
CA ALA A 158 16.58 -26.20 24.37
C ALA A 158 16.49 -27.62 24.96
N LEU A 159 15.52 -27.83 25.85
CA LEU A 159 15.07 -29.18 26.20
C LEU A 159 14.55 -29.87 24.93
N PRO A 160 14.61 -31.21 24.82
CA PRO A 160 14.06 -31.95 23.68
C PRO A 160 12.51 -31.96 23.64
N ILE A 161 11.90 -30.94 24.24
CA ILE A 161 10.47 -30.75 24.37
C ILE A 161 10.15 -29.35 23.83
N TRP A 162 9.35 -29.31 22.76
CA TRP A 162 8.81 -28.07 22.25
C TRP A 162 7.43 -27.82 22.88
N SER A 163 7.28 -26.69 23.57
CA SER A 163 6.06 -26.33 24.32
C SER A 163 4.89 -25.85 23.44
N GLY A 164 5.01 -25.94 22.11
CA GLY A 164 4.01 -25.48 21.15
C GLY A 164 4.04 -23.96 20.97
N GLY A 165 4.24 -23.52 19.73
CA GLY A 165 4.36 -22.11 19.36
C GLY A 165 3.85 -21.81 17.96
N SER A 166 3.93 -20.54 17.55
CA SER A 166 3.52 -20.11 16.21
C SER A 166 4.73 -20.02 15.29
N LEU A 167 4.70 -20.79 14.19
CA LEU A 167 5.75 -20.78 13.18
C LEU A 167 5.30 -19.94 11.98
N HIS A 168 5.96 -18.80 11.76
CA HIS A 168 5.71 -17.91 10.64
C HIS A 168 6.67 -18.22 9.48
N PHE A 169 6.14 -18.75 8.38
CA PHE A 169 6.91 -19.10 7.19
C PHE A 169 6.69 -18.09 6.08
N PHE A 170 7.79 -17.59 5.51
CA PHE A 170 7.79 -16.89 4.23
C PHE A 170 7.85 -17.89 3.07
N LEU A 171 6.93 -17.76 2.11
CA LEU A 171 6.73 -18.70 0.99
C LEU A 171 7.70 -18.49 -0.18
N GLY A 172 8.68 -17.60 -0.03
CA GLY A 172 9.78 -17.42 -0.98
C GLY A 172 9.63 -16.16 -1.84
N THR A 173 10.69 -15.87 -2.58
CA THR A 173 10.83 -14.67 -3.42
C THR A 173 10.18 -14.82 -4.81
N ASP A 174 10.01 -16.06 -5.27
CA ASP A 174 9.31 -16.38 -6.52
C ASP A 174 7.79 -16.25 -6.34
N GLN A 175 7.22 -15.20 -6.92
CA GLN A 175 5.79 -14.87 -6.81
C GLN A 175 4.88 -15.98 -7.31
N ASN A 176 5.24 -16.64 -8.42
CA ASN A 176 4.40 -17.68 -9.02
C ASN A 176 4.34 -18.91 -8.11
N ARG A 177 5.49 -19.29 -7.53
CA ARG A 177 5.56 -20.40 -6.57
C ARG A 177 4.86 -20.06 -5.27
N ALA A 178 5.10 -18.87 -4.72
CA ALA A 178 4.47 -18.41 -3.50
C ALA A 178 2.94 -18.35 -3.63
N ALA A 179 2.43 -17.89 -4.79
CA ALA A 179 1.00 -17.86 -5.07
C ALA A 179 0.40 -19.27 -5.16
N GLN A 180 1.08 -20.21 -5.82
CA GLN A 180 0.64 -21.60 -5.90
C GLN A 180 0.63 -22.28 -4.53
N LEU A 181 1.68 -22.07 -3.73
CA LEU A 181 1.74 -22.54 -2.34
C LEU A 181 0.64 -21.92 -1.50
N SER A 182 0.37 -20.62 -1.64
CA SER A 182 -0.71 -19.93 -0.92
C SER A 182 -2.06 -20.56 -1.18
N LEU A 183 -2.39 -20.84 -2.46
CA LEU A 183 -3.63 -21.53 -2.82
C LEU A 183 -3.73 -22.92 -2.19
N TRP A 184 -2.67 -23.72 -2.31
CA TRP A 184 -2.69 -25.11 -1.84
C TRP A 184 -2.73 -25.22 -0.33
N LEU A 185 -2.01 -24.34 0.37
CA LEU A 185 -2.01 -24.29 1.81
C LEU A 185 -3.32 -23.70 2.39
N ASP A 186 -4.10 -22.94 1.62
CA ASP A 186 -5.37 -22.38 2.10
C ASP A 186 -6.56 -23.32 1.79
N MET A 187 -6.56 -23.95 0.60
CA MET A 187 -7.72 -24.72 0.10
C MET A 187 -7.54 -26.24 0.14
N HIS A 188 -6.30 -26.77 0.19
CA HIS A 188 -6.03 -28.19 0.01
C HIS A 188 -5.40 -28.86 1.24
N ILE A 189 -5.20 -28.18 2.36
CA ILE A 189 -4.70 -28.81 3.59
C ILE A 189 -5.73 -29.78 4.15
N GLU A 190 -5.32 -31.03 4.36
CA GLU A 190 -6.08 -32.02 5.13
C GLU A 190 -5.63 -32.06 6.59
N ASP A 191 -4.32 -32.18 6.81
CA ASP A 191 -3.74 -32.43 8.13
C ASP A 191 -2.28 -31.98 8.24
N PHE A 192 -1.86 -31.74 9.48
CA PHE A 192 -0.45 -31.50 9.84
C PHE A 192 0.07 -32.66 10.69
N TYR A 193 1.29 -33.11 10.38
CA TYR A 193 1.97 -34.14 11.16
C TYR A 193 3.34 -33.65 11.62
N LEU A 194 3.70 -34.01 12.84
CA LEU A 194 5.05 -33.90 13.37
C LEU A 194 5.63 -35.31 13.48
N ARG A 195 6.68 -35.60 12.71
CA ARG A 195 7.35 -36.88 12.70
C ARG A 195 8.73 -36.77 13.35
N THR A 196 8.95 -37.60 14.37
CA THR A 196 10.25 -37.88 14.97
C THR A 196 10.73 -39.27 14.54
N VAL A 197 11.91 -39.69 14.99
CA VAL A 197 12.46 -41.03 14.71
C VAL A 197 11.57 -42.12 15.33
N GLU A 198 10.91 -41.82 16.44
CA GLU A 198 10.14 -42.79 17.22
C GLU A 198 8.63 -42.74 16.91
N GLU A 199 8.07 -41.56 16.62
CA GLU A 199 6.62 -41.37 16.50
C GLU A 199 6.23 -40.39 15.38
N GLU A 200 5.04 -40.60 14.82
CA GLU A 200 4.37 -39.64 13.93
C GLU A 200 3.08 -39.16 14.60
N LEU A 201 3.07 -37.89 15.01
CA LEU A 201 1.99 -37.28 15.76
C LEU A 201 1.19 -36.34 14.86
N ARG A 202 -0.12 -36.59 14.74
CA ARG A 202 -1.04 -35.68 14.06
C ARG A 202 -1.31 -34.48 14.97
N LEU A 203 -0.97 -33.28 14.50
CA LEU A 203 -1.22 -32.04 15.23
C LEU A 203 -2.71 -31.67 15.09
N ARG A 204 -3.51 -32.07 16.08
CA ARG A 204 -4.94 -31.76 16.14
C ARG A 204 -5.15 -30.31 16.55
N ASP A 205 -6.18 -29.69 15.99
CA ASP A 205 -6.58 -28.30 16.25
C ASP A 205 -5.52 -27.25 15.86
N SER A 206 -4.51 -27.65 15.09
CA SER A 206 -3.58 -26.71 14.46
C SER A 206 -4.27 -26.00 13.30
N TYR A 207 -4.34 -24.68 13.39
CA TYR A 207 -4.83 -23.84 12.32
C TYR A 207 -3.64 -23.26 11.57
N SER A 208 -3.60 -23.47 10.26
CA SER A 208 -2.78 -22.63 9.40
C SER A 208 -3.55 -21.36 9.13
N SER A 209 -3.03 -20.23 9.55
CA SER A 209 -3.48 -18.99 8.98
C SER A 209 -2.88 -18.77 7.61
N GLY A 210 -3.74 -18.95 6.62
CA GLY A 210 -3.43 -18.73 5.23
C GLY A 210 -3.43 -17.24 4.86
N TRP A 211 -3.56 -17.01 3.57
CA TRP A 211 -3.49 -15.69 2.94
C TRP A 211 -4.51 -14.68 3.51
N SER A 212 -5.63 -15.16 4.07
CA SER A 212 -6.67 -14.32 4.67
C SER A 212 -6.23 -13.49 5.87
N GLU A 213 -5.30 -13.98 6.68
CA GLU A 213 -4.79 -13.23 7.84
C GLU A 213 -3.75 -12.18 7.45
N ASN A 214 -2.92 -12.46 6.44
CA ASN A 214 -1.99 -11.46 5.89
C ASN A 214 -2.73 -10.22 5.41
N LEU A 215 -3.94 -10.40 4.91
CA LEU A 215 -4.77 -9.29 4.48
C LEU A 215 -5.33 -8.46 5.65
N GLN A 216 -5.46 -9.00 6.86
CA GLN A 216 -5.96 -8.21 8.01
C GLN A 216 -4.97 -7.13 8.45
N HIS A 217 -3.69 -7.30 8.13
CA HIS A 217 -2.64 -6.36 8.51
C HIS A 217 -2.21 -5.52 7.31
N THR A 218 -2.56 -4.23 7.33
CA THR A 218 -2.09 -3.28 6.31
C THR A 218 -0.68 -2.80 6.65
N LEU A 219 0.24 -2.79 5.67
CA LEU A 219 1.63 -2.42 5.94
C LEU A 219 1.81 -0.92 6.19
N LEU A 220 1.23 -0.10 5.32
CA LEU A 220 1.30 1.36 5.51
C LEU A 220 0.22 1.76 6.51
N THR A 221 0.60 2.46 7.56
CA THR A 221 -0.32 2.87 8.62
C THR A 221 -1.48 3.71 8.06
N THR A 222 -2.70 3.31 8.37
CA THR A 222 -3.93 4.03 7.98
C THR A 222 -4.75 4.27 9.24
N GLU A 223 -5.19 5.51 9.44
CA GLU A 223 -5.92 5.93 10.65
C GLU A 223 -7.43 5.67 10.57
N ASP A 224 -7.94 5.05 9.51
CA ASP A 224 -9.36 4.71 9.35
C ASP A 224 -9.57 3.31 8.77
N LEU A 225 -10.26 2.44 9.52
CA LEU A 225 -10.47 1.01 9.22
C LEU A 225 -11.41 0.76 8.03
N PHE A 226 -12.31 1.71 7.71
CA PHE A 226 -13.41 1.48 6.78
C PHE A 226 -12.93 1.22 5.34
N PHE A 227 -12.01 2.04 4.84
CA PHE A 227 -11.45 1.95 3.48
C PHE A 227 -10.07 1.28 3.46
N ALA A 228 -9.63 0.68 4.58
CA ALA A 228 -8.35 -0.01 4.66
C ALA A 228 -8.22 -1.13 3.62
N HIS A 229 -9.31 -1.82 3.26
CA HIS A 229 -9.27 -2.89 2.25
C HIS A 229 -9.10 -2.37 0.83
N LEU A 230 -9.52 -1.13 0.53
CA LEU A 230 -9.28 -0.51 -0.78
C LEU A 230 -7.77 -0.38 -1.06
N LYS A 231 -6.96 -0.25 -0.01
CA LYS A 231 -5.50 -0.13 -0.11
C LYS A 231 -4.81 -1.45 -0.40
N GLN A 232 -5.40 -2.59 -0.01
CA GLN A 232 -4.82 -3.91 -0.25
C GLN A 232 -4.68 -4.20 -1.76
N VAL A 233 -5.57 -3.66 -2.59
CA VAL A 233 -5.45 -3.77 -4.05
C VAL A 233 -4.14 -3.12 -4.52
N THR A 234 -3.84 -1.92 -4.04
CA THR A 234 -2.59 -1.22 -4.34
C THR A 234 -1.39 -2.00 -3.80
N GLU A 235 -1.44 -2.45 -2.55
CA GLU A 235 -0.36 -3.24 -1.94
C GLU A 235 -0.12 -4.56 -2.70
N TYR A 236 -1.15 -5.25 -3.18
CA TYR A 236 -0.98 -6.50 -3.92
C TYR A 236 -0.20 -6.32 -5.21
N TYR A 237 -0.55 -5.30 -6.01
CA TYR A 237 0.13 -5.06 -7.28
C TYR A 237 1.49 -4.41 -7.09
N CYS A 238 1.63 -3.47 -6.15
CA CYS A 238 2.87 -2.73 -5.96
C CYS A 238 3.89 -3.48 -5.09
N LEU A 239 3.42 -4.26 -4.11
CA LEU A 239 4.23 -4.91 -3.07
C LEU A 239 3.96 -6.44 -3.00
N PRO A 240 4.28 -7.20 -4.05
CA PRO A 240 3.86 -8.60 -4.19
C PRO A 240 4.47 -9.54 -3.13
N HIS A 241 5.64 -9.22 -2.57
CA HIS A 241 6.32 -10.07 -1.59
C HIS A 241 5.68 -10.03 -0.19
N VAL A 242 4.81 -9.06 0.06
CA VAL A 242 4.24 -8.78 1.39
C VAL A 242 3.22 -9.82 1.82
N PHE A 243 2.50 -10.40 0.89
CA PHE A 243 1.40 -11.32 1.19
C PHE A 243 1.81 -12.79 1.18
N SER A 244 3.10 -13.08 0.99
CA SER A 244 3.61 -14.44 0.80
C SER A 244 4.01 -15.10 2.12
N PHE A 245 3.13 -15.06 3.12
CA PHE A 245 3.35 -15.64 4.44
C PHE A 245 2.28 -16.68 4.80
N ILE A 246 2.66 -17.64 5.62
CA ILE A 246 1.72 -18.57 6.28
C ILE A 246 2.16 -18.75 7.72
N THR A 247 1.21 -18.76 8.65
CA THR A 247 1.49 -19.09 10.05
C THR A 247 0.89 -20.44 10.37
N LEU A 248 1.67 -21.32 10.98
CA LEU A 248 1.17 -22.52 11.63
C LEU A 248 1.16 -22.30 13.13
N ASP A 249 -0.03 -22.27 13.75
CA ASP A 249 -0.13 -22.16 15.21
C ASP A 249 -0.32 -23.53 15.86
N VAL A 250 0.61 -23.89 16.76
CA VAL A 250 0.69 -25.20 17.42
C VAL A 250 0.52 -25.08 18.95
N LYS A 251 0.07 -23.91 19.45
CA LYS A 251 -0.07 -23.62 20.89
C LYS A 251 -0.93 -24.61 21.69
N GLU A 252 -1.88 -25.29 21.05
CA GLU A 252 -2.76 -26.25 21.74
C GLU A 252 -2.07 -27.58 22.02
N GLN A 253 -0.99 -27.91 21.29
CA GLN A 253 -0.18 -29.11 21.51
C GLN A 253 0.94 -28.76 22.50
N ARG A 254 0.85 -29.29 23.73
CA ARG A 254 1.91 -29.15 24.73
C ARG A 254 2.84 -30.36 24.67
N ASP A 255 4.11 -30.11 24.97
CA ASP A 255 5.14 -31.12 25.20
C ASP A 255 5.42 -32.03 24.00
N LEU A 256 5.63 -31.43 22.83
CA LEU A 256 6.03 -32.15 21.61
C LEU A 256 7.48 -32.64 21.76
N LEU A 257 7.65 -33.96 21.87
CA LEU A 257 8.96 -34.60 21.93
C LEU A 257 9.67 -34.43 20.59
N LEU A 258 10.92 -34.00 20.65
CA LEU A 258 11.82 -33.89 19.51
C LEU A 258 12.83 -35.04 19.53
N ASN A 259 13.52 -35.25 18.41
CA ASN A 259 14.64 -36.20 18.38
C ASN A 259 15.75 -35.76 19.37
N PRO A 260 16.63 -36.69 19.80
CA PRO A 260 17.74 -36.37 20.70
C PRO A 260 18.69 -35.27 20.19
N ASP A 261 18.74 -35.05 18.87
CA ASP A 261 19.51 -33.99 18.21
C ASP A 261 18.71 -32.68 18.03
N GLY A 262 17.49 -32.60 18.56
CA GLY A 262 16.56 -31.48 18.43
C GLY A 262 15.88 -31.39 17.07
N SER A 263 16.02 -32.40 16.20
CA SER A 263 15.37 -32.40 14.88
C SER A 263 13.93 -32.93 14.91
N CYS A 264 13.12 -32.50 13.96
CA CYS A 264 11.81 -33.07 13.66
C CYS A 264 11.44 -32.83 12.19
N GLU A 265 10.51 -33.62 11.67
CA GLU A 265 9.91 -33.39 10.36
C GLU A 265 8.49 -32.87 10.52
N LEU A 266 8.22 -31.67 10.02
CA LEU A 266 6.90 -31.09 9.92
C LEU A 266 6.32 -31.39 8.54
N ILE A 267 5.17 -32.04 8.47
CA ILE A 267 4.53 -32.51 7.24
C ILE A 267 3.20 -31.79 7.06
N PHE A 268 3.06 -31.10 5.93
CA PHE A 268 1.79 -30.55 5.46
C PHE A 268 1.20 -31.54 4.46
N ARG A 269 0.12 -32.23 4.84
CA ARG A 269 -0.58 -33.15 3.95
C ARG A 269 -1.65 -32.41 3.16
N LEU A 270 -1.49 -32.42 1.85
CA LEU A 270 -2.36 -31.74 0.89
C LEU A 270 -3.17 -32.76 0.11
N LYS A 271 -4.47 -32.46 -0.09
CA LYS A 271 -5.36 -33.26 -0.93
C LYS A 271 -5.08 -33.02 -2.40
N GLY A 272 -4.68 -34.08 -3.11
CA GLY A 272 -4.37 -34.06 -4.54
C GLY A 272 -2.89 -33.85 -4.87
N GLU A 273 -2.59 -33.75 -6.16
CA GLU A 273 -1.23 -33.60 -6.67
C GLU A 273 -0.80 -32.13 -6.82
N LEU A 274 0.14 -31.69 -5.99
CA LEU A 274 0.67 -30.34 -5.99
C LEU A 274 1.40 -30.04 -7.32
N PRO A 275 1.00 -29.00 -8.10
CA PRO A 275 1.53 -28.72 -9.44
C PRO A 275 2.86 -27.96 -9.42
N ILE A 276 3.69 -28.19 -8.40
CA ILE A 276 5.08 -27.72 -8.33
C ILE A 276 6.01 -28.88 -7.98
N ASN A 277 7.22 -28.88 -8.54
CA ASN A 277 8.18 -29.96 -8.33
C ASN A 277 9.28 -29.61 -7.33
N ASP A 278 9.51 -28.31 -7.12
CA ASP A 278 10.53 -27.78 -6.22
C ASP A 278 9.97 -26.62 -5.38
N LEU A 279 10.45 -26.53 -4.14
CA LEU A 279 10.13 -25.47 -3.19
C LEU A 279 11.14 -24.30 -3.28
N GLY A 280 12.31 -24.50 -3.89
CA GLY A 280 13.33 -23.47 -4.14
C GLY A 280 13.80 -22.75 -2.88
N ASP A 281 13.31 -21.54 -2.60
CA ASP A 281 13.59 -20.71 -1.42
C ASP A 281 12.40 -20.54 -0.46
N ALA A 282 11.27 -21.22 -0.71
CA ALA A 282 10.09 -21.16 0.16
C ALA A 282 10.31 -21.77 1.56
N PHE A 283 9.42 -21.43 2.49
CA PHE A 283 9.40 -21.85 3.90
C PHE A 283 10.59 -21.34 4.72
N GLN A 284 10.91 -20.05 4.61
CA GLN A 284 11.92 -19.42 5.46
C GLN A 284 11.30 -18.92 6.76
N LEU A 285 11.98 -19.15 7.89
CA LEU A 285 11.58 -18.62 9.21
C LEU A 285 12.23 -17.26 9.48
N GLY A 286 11.69 -16.54 10.46
CA GLY A 286 12.23 -15.25 10.94
C GLY A 286 12.14 -14.11 9.93
N CYS A 287 11.21 -14.20 8.97
CA CYS A 287 11.04 -13.21 7.91
C CYS A 287 9.95 -12.21 8.25
N VAL A 288 10.21 -10.92 8.04
CA VAL A 288 9.28 -9.82 8.35
C VAL A 288 9.36 -8.76 7.25
N PRO A 289 8.22 -8.27 6.72
CA PRO A 289 8.23 -7.13 5.81
C PRO A 289 8.70 -5.86 6.54
N ALA A 290 9.51 -5.06 5.87
CA ALA A 290 10.03 -3.80 6.36
C ALA A 290 9.88 -2.70 5.30
N VAL A 291 9.66 -1.48 5.77
CA VAL A 291 9.41 -0.29 4.95
C VAL A 291 10.43 0.80 5.24
N HIS A 292 10.95 1.44 4.20
CA HIS A 292 11.78 2.64 4.36
C HIS A 292 10.87 3.87 4.54
N LEU A 293 10.62 4.25 5.79
CA LEU A 293 9.90 5.46 6.15
C LEU A 293 10.54 6.05 7.41
N GLU A 294 10.98 7.30 7.32
CA GLU A 294 11.67 7.99 8.41
C GLU A 294 11.00 9.32 8.73
N PRO A 295 10.91 9.69 10.03
CA PRO A 295 10.53 11.03 10.43
C PRO A 295 11.68 12.00 10.12
N MET A 296 11.36 13.05 9.35
CA MET A 296 12.30 14.05 8.85
C MET A 296 11.81 15.46 9.18
N LEU A 297 12.76 16.41 9.14
CA LEU A 297 12.52 17.83 9.33
C LEU A 297 12.85 18.58 8.07
N SER A 298 11.96 19.49 7.64
CA SER A 298 12.20 20.34 6.49
C SER A 298 13.26 21.40 6.79
N GLN A 299 13.83 21.97 5.73
CA GLN A 299 14.53 23.25 5.87
C GLN A 299 13.57 24.33 6.40
N PRO A 300 14.07 25.33 7.15
CA PRO A 300 13.22 26.35 7.73
C PRO A 300 12.50 27.18 6.66
N ILE A 301 11.18 27.32 6.81
CA ILE A 301 10.30 28.09 5.92
C ILE A 301 9.98 29.42 6.61
N SER A 302 10.32 30.53 5.98
CA SER A 302 9.98 31.86 6.47
C SER A 302 8.56 32.24 6.03
N LEU A 303 7.65 32.39 6.99
CA LEU A 303 6.30 32.86 6.75
C LEU A 303 6.35 34.37 6.46
N VAL A 304 5.85 34.76 5.29
CA VAL A 304 5.76 36.16 4.85
C VAL A 304 4.29 36.60 4.95
N PRO A 305 4.00 37.81 5.44
CA PRO A 305 2.65 38.37 5.40
C PRO A 305 2.09 38.42 3.97
N ASP A 306 0.78 38.37 3.82
CA ASP A 306 0.04 38.40 2.55
C ASP A 306 0.25 37.20 1.63
N ASN A 307 0.90 36.14 2.12
CA ASN A 307 1.01 34.87 1.42
C ASN A 307 0.59 33.70 2.31
N ALA A 308 -0.36 32.90 1.82
CA ALA A 308 -0.83 31.69 2.50
C ALA A 308 -0.18 30.41 1.97
N CYS A 309 0.50 30.44 0.81
CA CYS A 309 1.05 29.25 0.15
C CYS A 309 2.57 29.30 0.11
N PHE A 310 3.21 28.24 0.61
CA PHE A 310 4.67 28.12 0.68
C PHE A 310 5.12 26.79 0.07
N PRO A 311 6.18 26.77 -0.74
CA PRO A 311 6.77 25.50 -1.17
C PRO A 311 7.39 24.79 0.03
N LEU A 312 7.25 23.46 0.08
CA LEU A 312 7.95 22.64 1.05
C LEU A 312 9.34 22.28 0.48
N PRO A 313 10.45 22.87 1.00
CA PRO A 313 11.78 22.57 0.52
C PRO A 313 12.18 21.15 0.92
N LEU A 314 12.26 20.26 -0.07
CA LEU A 314 12.77 18.90 0.08
C LEU A 314 14.04 18.76 -0.74
N ALA A 315 14.98 17.95 -0.27
CA ALA A 315 16.12 17.56 -1.09
C ALA A 315 15.65 16.72 -2.29
N ASP A 316 16.35 16.81 -3.42
CA ASP A 316 15.97 16.06 -4.63
C ASP A 316 15.93 14.53 -4.41
N THR A 317 16.70 14.05 -3.43
CA THR A 317 16.82 12.64 -3.01
C THR A 317 15.71 12.18 -2.06
N VAL A 318 14.85 13.08 -1.60
CA VAL A 318 13.77 12.79 -0.63
C VAL A 318 12.42 12.86 -1.33
N ARG A 319 11.53 11.94 -0.93
CA ARG A 319 10.12 11.97 -1.29
C ARG A 319 9.26 12.09 -0.04
N LEU A 320 8.19 12.86 -0.15
CA LEU A 320 7.24 13.12 0.93
C LEU A 320 6.21 11.99 0.96
N PHE A 321 6.05 11.34 2.12
CA PHE A 321 4.97 10.39 2.34
C PHE A 321 3.76 11.05 3.02
N ARG A 322 3.98 11.76 4.13
CA ARG A 322 2.95 12.50 4.86
C ARG A 322 3.57 13.65 5.65
N THR A 323 2.90 14.80 5.69
CA THR A 323 3.24 15.89 6.63
C THR A 323 2.45 15.70 7.92
N GLU A 324 3.13 15.66 9.06
CA GLU A 324 2.51 15.40 10.38
C GLU A 324 2.13 16.69 11.09
N SER A 325 3.07 17.63 11.19
CA SER A 325 2.84 18.91 11.86
C SER A 325 3.80 19.98 11.36
N ILE A 326 3.43 21.25 11.54
CA ILE A 326 4.31 22.39 11.26
C ILE A 326 4.50 23.16 12.56
N GLN A 327 5.75 23.37 12.94
CA GLN A 327 6.11 23.97 14.23
C GLN A 327 7.12 25.09 14.04
N THR A 328 7.16 26.04 14.97
CA THR A 328 8.20 27.07 14.98
C THR A 328 9.61 26.45 15.04
N ALA A 329 10.51 26.92 14.18
CA ALA A 329 11.88 26.44 14.12
C ALA A 329 12.61 26.75 15.44
N LYS A 330 13.05 25.71 16.16
CA LYS A 330 13.89 25.89 17.35
C LYS A 330 15.29 26.31 16.89
N GLN A 331 15.69 27.57 17.11
CA GLN A 331 17.05 28.01 16.81
C GLN A 331 18.05 27.35 17.78
N PRO A 332 19.03 26.55 17.31
CA PRO A 332 20.06 26.00 18.17
C PRO A 332 21.13 27.07 18.43
N GLY A 333 21.09 27.71 19.60
CA GLY A 333 22.21 28.59 20.01
C GLY A 333 21.94 29.67 21.05
N GLU A 334 20.70 30.11 21.26
CA GLU A 334 20.44 31.10 22.32
C GLU A 334 20.30 30.39 23.67
N LYS A 335 21.41 30.34 24.41
CA LYS A 335 21.34 30.24 25.88
C LYS A 335 20.36 31.31 26.33
N THR A 336 19.34 30.92 27.07
CA THR A 336 18.41 31.80 27.77
C THR A 336 19.18 32.67 28.76
N THR A 337 19.75 33.77 28.27
CA THR A 337 20.14 34.90 29.10
C THR A 337 18.85 35.48 29.66
N GLN A 338 18.70 35.44 30.98
CA GLN A 338 17.57 36.00 31.72
C GLN A 338 17.25 37.42 31.18
N GLY A 339 16.12 37.55 30.48
CA GLY A 339 15.59 38.86 30.06
C GLY A 339 14.99 38.94 28.67
N ASN A 340 15.39 38.09 27.71
CA ASN A 340 14.79 38.08 26.37
C ASN A 340 14.08 36.75 26.13
N ALA A 341 12.75 36.77 26.23
CA ALA A 341 11.90 35.69 25.75
C ALA A 341 12.15 35.46 24.25
N PRO A 342 12.02 34.22 23.73
CA PRO A 342 12.02 34.01 22.28
C PRO A 342 10.99 34.94 21.65
N ARG A 343 11.43 35.81 20.73
CA ARG A 343 10.55 36.73 20.00
C ARG A 343 9.61 35.92 19.10
N GLY A 344 8.45 35.54 19.64
CA GLY A 344 7.37 34.85 18.95
C GLY A 344 6.71 33.80 19.83
N LYS A 345 5.37 33.75 19.85
CA LYS A 345 4.64 32.63 20.45
C LYS A 345 5.04 31.34 19.71
N SER A 346 5.31 30.26 20.45
CA SER A 346 5.48 28.93 19.83
C SER A 346 4.20 28.56 19.12
N CYS A 347 4.25 28.39 17.81
CA CYS A 347 3.10 28.04 16.99
C CYS A 347 3.15 26.57 16.61
N TYR A 348 2.02 25.89 16.74
CA TYR A 348 1.82 24.51 16.31
C TYR A 348 0.61 24.47 15.38
N PHE A 349 0.85 24.26 14.09
CA PHE A 349 -0.22 24.17 13.10
C PHE A 349 -0.61 22.71 12.90
N GLN A 350 -1.91 22.44 12.97
CA GLN A 350 -2.48 21.12 12.71
C GLN A 350 -2.91 20.98 11.25
N PRO A 351 -2.90 19.76 10.71
CA PRO A 351 -3.44 19.50 9.39
C PRO A 351 -4.97 19.70 9.40
N ILE A 352 -5.50 20.11 8.25
CA ILE A 352 -6.92 20.43 8.06
C ILE A 352 -7.86 19.21 8.19
N ASP A 353 -7.34 18.00 7.98
CA ASP A 353 -8.07 16.74 8.21
C ASP A 353 -8.46 16.55 9.69
N GLN A 354 -7.73 17.17 10.62
CA GLN A 354 -8.00 17.22 12.06
C GLN A 354 -8.85 18.42 12.48
N TYR A 355 -9.57 19.05 11.55
CA TYR A 355 -10.41 20.21 11.85
C TYR A 355 -11.41 19.92 12.99
N GLN A 356 -11.39 20.79 14.00
CA GLN A 356 -12.35 20.77 15.11
C GLN A 356 -13.09 22.10 15.16
N SER A 357 -14.42 22.05 15.04
CA SER A 357 -15.26 23.24 15.15
C SER A 357 -15.18 23.80 16.58
N LYS A 358 -14.47 24.92 16.76
CA LYS A 358 -14.53 25.70 18.01
C LYS A 358 -15.70 26.69 17.94
N SER A 359 -16.32 26.97 19.07
CA SER A 359 -17.43 27.93 19.16
C SER A 359 -16.97 29.37 18.88
N ASP A 360 -17.85 30.16 18.24
CA ASP A 360 -17.59 31.48 17.62
C ASP A 360 -16.83 32.52 18.47
N TRP A 361 -16.93 32.44 19.80
CA TRP A 361 -16.30 33.39 20.73
C TRP A 361 -14.78 33.23 20.87
N LEU A 362 -14.18 32.22 20.24
CA LEU A 362 -12.73 31.95 20.22
C LEU A 362 -12.06 32.32 18.87
N LEU A 363 -12.81 32.89 17.92
CA LEU A 363 -12.34 33.27 16.59
C LEU A 363 -11.53 34.58 16.61
N ASN A 364 -10.36 34.58 17.24
CA ASN A 364 -9.36 35.57 16.87
C ASN A 364 -8.77 35.16 15.52
N THR A 365 -9.08 35.96 14.50
CA THR A 365 -8.53 35.82 13.15
C THR A 365 -7.01 35.99 13.21
N GLY A 366 -6.28 34.89 13.00
CA GLY A 366 -4.81 34.89 12.98
C GLY A 366 -4.09 34.47 14.27
N ASP A 367 -4.80 33.97 15.30
CA ASP A 367 -4.10 33.19 16.34
C ASP A 367 -3.65 31.85 15.72
N PRO A 368 -2.42 31.37 15.98
CA PRO A 368 -1.89 30.14 15.38
C PRO A 368 -2.77 28.92 15.69
N ASP A 369 -3.44 28.95 16.85
CA ASP A 369 -4.37 27.90 17.30
C ASP A 369 -5.66 27.82 16.46
N ASN A 370 -5.89 28.79 15.58
CA ASN A 370 -7.05 28.89 14.67
C ASN A 370 -6.63 28.80 13.20
N VAL A 371 -5.39 28.37 12.92
CA VAL A 371 -4.87 28.19 11.57
C VAL A 371 -4.49 26.72 11.37
N TYR A 372 -5.02 26.15 10.29
CA TYR A 372 -4.70 24.80 9.85
C TYR A 372 -3.80 24.87 8.61
N PHE A 373 -3.09 23.79 8.33
CA PHE A 373 -2.34 23.64 7.08
C PHE A 373 -2.92 22.54 6.21
N GLN A 374 -2.82 22.74 4.91
CA GLN A 374 -3.18 21.83 3.84
C GLN A 374 -1.90 21.49 3.06
N SER A 375 -1.66 20.20 2.83
CA SER A 375 -0.58 19.74 1.97
C SER A 375 -1.10 19.56 0.54
N LEU A 376 -0.50 20.28 -0.41
CA LEU A 376 -0.86 20.26 -1.82
C LEU A 376 0.26 19.63 -2.62
N ILE A 377 -0.11 18.73 -3.53
CA ILE A 377 0.81 18.16 -4.50
C ILE A 377 0.50 18.79 -5.86
N THR A 378 1.51 19.44 -6.44
CA THR A 378 1.40 20.14 -7.71
C THR A 378 2.51 19.65 -8.64
N ASP A 379 2.31 19.78 -9.94
CA ASP A 379 3.29 19.46 -10.95
C ASP A 379 3.78 20.73 -11.66
N ASP A 380 5.09 20.82 -11.90
CA ASP A 380 5.66 21.92 -12.67
C ASP A 380 5.28 21.82 -14.16
N LEU A 381 5.62 22.83 -14.97
CA LEU A 381 5.49 22.76 -16.44
C LEU A 381 6.28 21.60 -17.07
N LEU A 382 7.31 21.10 -16.37
CA LEU A 382 8.08 19.90 -16.77
C LEU A 382 7.53 18.61 -16.14
N GLY A 383 6.38 18.69 -15.45
CA GLY A 383 5.71 17.63 -14.70
C GLY A 383 6.50 17.11 -13.48
N ARG A 384 7.47 17.89 -12.99
CA ARG A 384 8.18 17.56 -11.74
C ARG A 384 7.27 17.84 -10.56
N LEU A 385 7.27 16.92 -9.60
CA LEU A 385 6.44 17.03 -8.40
C LEU A 385 6.95 18.13 -7.48
N ARG A 386 6.04 18.99 -7.05
CA ARG A 386 6.27 20.05 -6.08
C ARG A 386 5.25 19.94 -4.96
N ASN A 387 5.76 19.77 -3.75
CA ASN A 387 4.96 19.79 -2.55
C ASN A 387 4.84 21.23 -2.05
N GLN A 388 3.62 21.66 -1.79
CA GLN A 388 3.30 22.97 -1.25
C GLN A 388 2.47 22.84 0.02
N ILE A 389 2.57 23.83 0.87
CA ILE A 389 1.82 23.95 2.10
C ILE A 389 0.99 25.22 2.00
N ARG A 390 -0.31 25.08 2.20
CA ARG A 390 -1.26 26.20 2.24
C ARG A 390 -1.81 26.34 3.65
N PHE A 391 -1.79 27.55 4.20
CA PHE A 391 -2.41 27.85 5.49
C PHE A 391 -3.84 28.36 5.30
N ILE A 392 -4.76 27.83 6.10
CA ILE A 392 -6.20 28.11 6.04
C ILE A 392 -6.67 28.51 7.44
N GLY A 393 -7.44 29.59 7.52
CA GLY A 393 -8.08 30.02 8.75
C GLY A 393 -9.33 29.19 9.09
N MET A 394 -9.82 29.32 10.32
CA MET A 394 -11.08 28.68 10.73
C MET A 394 -12.31 29.10 9.90
N ASP A 395 -12.25 30.26 9.25
CA ASP A 395 -13.27 30.77 8.33
C ASP A 395 -13.23 30.10 6.94
N GLY A 396 -12.28 29.19 6.71
CA GLY A 396 -12.07 28.51 5.42
C GLY A 396 -11.34 29.37 4.39
N ASN A 397 -10.96 30.60 4.74
CA ASN A 397 -10.21 31.48 3.85
C ASN A 397 -8.71 31.23 3.97
N ALA A 398 -7.96 31.63 2.94
CA ALA A 398 -6.51 31.62 2.97
C ALA A 398 -6.00 32.50 4.13
N ALA A 399 -5.16 31.93 4.99
CA ALA A 399 -4.58 32.65 6.12
C ALA A 399 -3.44 33.55 5.62
N ASN A 400 -3.78 34.75 5.17
CA ASN A 400 -2.82 35.74 4.66
C ASN A 400 -2.17 36.57 5.79
N ASN A 401 -2.81 36.64 6.95
CA ASN A 401 -2.33 37.40 8.11
C ASN A 401 -1.48 36.53 9.06
N LEU A 402 -0.53 35.75 8.52
CA LEU A 402 0.39 34.97 9.34
C LEU A 402 1.42 35.89 10.00
N SER A 403 1.72 35.62 11.28
CA SER A 403 2.83 36.29 11.95
C SER A 403 4.14 35.95 11.23
N PRO A 404 5.03 36.94 10.98
CA PRO A 404 6.30 36.67 10.34
C PRO A 404 7.19 35.87 11.30
N GLN A 405 7.33 34.58 11.01
CA GLN A 405 8.10 33.63 11.81
C GLN A 405 8.67 32.52 10.92
N THR A 406 9.70 31.85 11.41
CA THR A 406 10.28 30.70 10.71
C THR A 406 9.74 29.40 11.28
N VAL A 407 9.19 28.55 10.42
CA VAL A 407 8.60 27.26 10.79
C VAL A 407 9.32 26.11 10.09
N CYS A 408 9.30 24.93 10.69
CA CYS A 408 9.77 23.70 10.08
C CYS A 408 8.59 22.71 10.01
N ALA A 409 8.46 22.04 8.87
CA ALA A 409 7.52 20.93 8.73
C ALA A 409 8.18 19.65 9.25
N HIS A 410 7.47 18.95 10.13
CA HIS A 410 7.75 17.57 10.51
C HIS A 410 6.98 16.68 9.55
N PHE A 411 7.68 15.81 8.84
CA PHE A 411 7.08 14.95 7.84
C PHE A 411 7.72 13.56 7.87
N SER A 412 6.96 12.54 7.52
CA SER A 412 7.51 11.22 7.21
C SER A 412 7.86 11.18 5.72
N GLY A 413 9.06 10.71 5.40
CA GLY A 413 9.56 10.63 4.04
C GLY A 413 10.46 9.42 3.83
N TYR A 414 10.93 9.26 2.61
CA TYR A 414 11.86 8.19 2.23
C TYR A 414 12.88 8.71 1.22
N HIS A 415 14.04 8.06 1.20
CA HIS A 415 15.13 8.36 0.29
C HIS A 415 15.06 7.50 -0.96
N ILE A 416 15.34 8.10 -2.12
CA ILE A 416 15.32 7.39 -3.42
C ILE A 416 16.45 6.36 -3.48
N GLN A 417 17.58 6.65 -2.83
CA GLN A 417 18.75 5.75 -2.84
C GLN A 417 18.44 4.39 -2.20
N ALA A 418 17.45 4.31 -1.30
CA ALA A 418 17.01 3.04 -0.72
C ALA A 418 16.56 2.01 -1.78
N MET A 419 16.09 2.45 -2.95
CA MET A 419 15.73 1.56 -4.06
C MET A 419 16.92 0.97 -4.81
N GLN A 420 18.14 1.49 -4.58
CA GLN A 420 19.37 1.01 -5.22
C GLN A 420 20.05 -0.10 -4.42
N LEU A 421 19.55 -0.38 -3.21
CA LEU A 421 20.12 -1.38 -2.32
C LEU A 421 19.88 -2.80 -2.84
N ASP A 422 20.94 -3.58 -2.87
CA ASP A 422 20.93 -4.98 -3.31
C ASP A 422 20.54 -5.94 -2.16
N ILE A 423 20.34 -7.20 -2.53
CA ILE A 423 20.04 -8.27 -1.57
C ILE A 423 21.22 -8.47 -0.62
N GLY A 424 20.97 -8.37 0.68
CA GLY A 424 21.95 -8.60 1.74
C GLY A 424 22.68 -7.35 2.25
N GLU A 425 22.38 -6.16 1.74
CA GLU A 425 23.01 -4.91 2.18
C GLU A 425 22.39 -4.33 3.46
N ILE A 426 21.12 -4.63 3.74
CA ILE A 426 20.38 -4.13 4.91
C ILE A 426 20.64 -5.05 6.11
N THR A 427 21.66 -4.74 6.91
CA THR A 427 22.17 -5.67 7.95
C THR A 427 22.28 -5.10 9.35
N HIS A 428 22.48 -3.80 9.49
CA HIS A 428 22.82 -3.22 10.79
C HIS A 428 21.59 -3.09 11.67
N THR A 429 21.54 -3.84 12.77
CA THR A 429 20.47 -3.76 13.77
C THR A 429 20.89 -2.86 14.94
N PRO A 430 20.07 -1.88 15.34
CA PRO A 430 20.27 -1.14 16.58
C PRO A 430 19.98 -2.03 17.81
N MET A 431 20.24 -1.51 19.01
CA MET A 431 20.15 -2.27 20.28
C MET A 431 18.76 -2.86 20.61
N SER A 432 17.72 -2.54 19.84
CA SER A 432 16.37 -3.11 19.98
C SER A 432 16.27 -4.58 19.57
N VAL A 433 17.18 -5.05 18.71
CA VAL A 433 17.24 -6.47 18.30
C VAL A 433 18.23 -7.21 19.20
N PRO A 434 17.90 -8.40 19.72
CA PRO A 434 18.85 -9.19 20.51
C PRO A 434 20.15 -9.48 19.76
N ALA A 435 21.30 -9.31 20.43
CA ALA A 435 22.63 -9.40 19.82
C ALA A 435 22.98 -10.77 19.21
N HIS A 436 22.23 -11.81 19.55
CA HIS A 436 22.41 -13.15 18.98
C HIS A 436 21.64 -13.34 17.66
N LEU A 437 20.92 -12.34 17.17
CA LEU A 437 20.25 -12.36 15.86
C LEU A 437 20.95 -11.43 14.90
N HIS A 438 21.07 -11.87 13.65
CA HIS A 438 21.56 -11.10 12.51
C HIS A 438 20.39 -10.85 11.56
N ALA A 439 20.15 -9.59 11.20
CA ALA A 439 19.15 -9.23 10.20
C ALA A 439 19.81 -9.13 8.82
N ARG A 440 19.12 -9.56 7.77
CA ARG A 440 19.49 -9.29 6.37
C ARG A 440 18.25 -9.18 5.50
N ASN A 441 18.25 -8.34 4.47
CA ASN A 441 17.19 -8.41 3.47
C ASN A 441 17.38 -9.61 2.53
N ILE A 442 16.29 -10.31 2.22
CA ILE A 442 16.27 -11.48 1.32
C ILE A 442 15.62 -11.17 -0.04
N THR A 443 15.00 -10.01 -0.17
CA THR A 443 14.40 -9.51 -1.41
C THR A 443 15.06 -8.19 -1.79
N ALA A 444 15.14 -7.91 -3.09
CA ALA A 444 15.52 -6.60 -3.58
C ALA A 444 14.49 -5.56 -3.09
N VAL A 445 14.95 -4.33 -2.84
CA VAL A 445 14.06 -3.26 -2.40
C VAL A 445 13.09 -2.91 -3.54
N SER A 446 11.79 -2.80 -3.24
CA SER A 446 10.78 -2.45 -4.23
C SER A 446 10.97 -1.03 -4.75
N PRO A 447 10.56 -0.74 -6.00
CA PRO A 447 10.45 0.63 -6.46
C PRO A 447 9.40 1.39 -5.64
N ASP A 448 9.50 2.71 -5.63
CA ASP A 448 8.45 3.58 -5.14
C ASP A 448 7.38 3.80 -6.21
N PHE A 449 6.14 4.01 -5.77
CA PHE A 449 5.05 4.39 -6.65
C PHE A 449 4.47 5.73 -6.21
N PRO A 450 4.23 6.67 -7.15
CA PRO A 450 3.69 7.97 -6.81
C PRO A 450 2.25 7.88 -6.28
N PRO A 451 1.70 8.95 -5.68
CA PRO A 451 0.29 9.03 -5.34
C PRO A 451 -0.65 8.72 -6.52
N MET A 452 -1.76 8.03 -6.25
CA MET A 452 -2.75 7.64 -7.27
C MET A 452 -3.36 8.83 -8.01
N VAL A 453 -3.53 9.98 -7.33
CA VAL A 453 -4.03 11.23 -7.91
C VAL A 453 -3.17 11.78 -9.05
N MET A 454 -1.93 11.32 -9.18
CA MET A 454 -1.07 11.71 -10.30
C MET A 454 -1.36 10.94 -11.59
N GLY A 455 -1.94 9.74 -11.47
CA GLY A 455 -2.20 8.87 -12.61
C GLY A 455 -3.62 8.96 -13.17
N LYS A 456 -4.58 9.46 -12.38
CA LYS A 456 -6.01 9.50 -12.72
C LYS A 456 -6.64 10.80 -12.24
N SER A 457 -7.78 11.16 -12.83
CA SER A 457 -8.60 12.28 -12.37
C SER A 457 -9.18 11.98 -10.98
N ASP A 458 -9.00 12.92 -10.05
CA ASP A 458 -9.51 12.83 -8.68
C ASP A 458 -11.01 12.54 -8.61
N TRP A 459 -11.81 13.18 -9.46
CA TRP A 459 -13.26 12.97 -9.52
C TRP A 459 -13.62 11.53 -9.90
N SER A 460 -12.77 10.85 -10.67
CA SER A 460 -12.98 9.43 -10.93
C SER A 460 -12.83 8.64 -9.63
N LEU A 461 -11.77 8.87 -8.86
CA LEU A 461 -11.57 8.21 -7.56
C LEU A 461 -12.73 8.50 -6.58
N ILE A 462 -13.17 9.75 -6.50
CA ILE A 462 -14.29 10.18 -5.63
C ILE A 462 -15.62 9.52 -6.04
N ASN A 463 -15.94 9.50 -7.35
CA ASN A 463 -17.19 8.93 -7.83
C ASN A 463 -17.34 7.45 -7.47
N LEU A 464 -16.23 6.71 -7.38
CA LEU A 464 -16.30 5.29 -7.05
C LEU A 464 -16.48 5.00 -5.57
N LEU A 465 -16.07 5.90 -4.69
CA LEU A 465 -16.41 5.79 -3.26
C LEU A 465 -17.93 5.94 -3.03
N ASN A 466 -18.63 6.60 -3.94
CA ASN A 466 -20.08 6.73 -3.93
C ASN A 466 -20.82 5.60 -4.68
N CYS A 467 -20.10 4.61 -5.21
CA CYS A 467 -20.70 3.51 -5.96
C CYS A 467 -21.54 2.61 -5.02
N PRO A 468 -22.85 2.43 -5.25
CA PRO A 468 -23.62 1.45 -4.51
C PRO A 468 -23.17 0.02 -4.87
N PRO A 469 -23.21 -0.92 -3.91
CA PRO A 469 -22.67 -2.27 -4.08
C PRO A 469 -23.23 -3.02 -5.30
N PHE A 470 -24.50 -2.83 -5.65
CA PHE A 470 -25.12 -3.52 -6.80
C PHE A 470 -24.50 -3.15 -8.15
N LEU A 471 -23.88 -1.96 -8.29
CA LEU A 471 -23.17 -1.63 -9.53
C LEU A 471 -21.90 -2.45 -9.67
N LEU A 472 -21.23 -2.81 -8.57
CA LEU A 472 -20.03 -3.66 -8.62
C LEU A 472 -20.34 -5.15 -8.84
N PHE A 473 -21.62 -5.53 -8.81
CA PHE A 473 -22.06 -6.89 -9.12
C PHE A 473 -22.25 -7.13 -10.63
N ASP A 474 -21.84 -6.16 -11.45
CA ASP A 474 -21.71 -6.27 -12.90
C ASP A 474 -20.22 -6.34 -13.30
N ALA A 475 -19.92 -7.16 -14.32
CA ALA A 475 -18.56 -7.41 -14.75
C ALA A 475 -17.88 -6.18 -15.34
N GLU A 476 -18.57 -5.38 -16.17
CA GLU A 476 -17.97 -4.16 -16.75
C GLU A 476 -17.70 -3.11 -15.68
N SER A 477 -18.62 -2.98 -14.73
CA SER A 477 -18.50 -2.04 -13.63
C SER A 477 -17.36 -2.41 -12.69
N LEU A 478 -17.19 -3.70 -12.35
CA LEU A 478 -16.04 -4.16 -11.57
C LEU A 478 -14.72 -3.98 -12.33
N ARG A 479 -14.70 -4.26 -13.64
CA ARG A 479 -13.52 -4.00 -14.48
C ARG A 479 -13.16 -2.52 -14.52
N ALA A 480 -14.14 -1.64 -14.69
CA ALA A 480 -13.96 -0.19 -14.66
C ALA A 480 -13.42 0.29 -13.31
N PHE A 481 -13.94 -0.28 -12.21
CA PHE A 481 -13.44 -0.02 -10.85
C PHE A 481 -11.97 -0.39 -10.71
N LEU A 482 -11.59 -1.63 -11.04
CA LEU A 482 -10.21 -2.09 -10.89
C LEU A 482 -9.24 -1.33 -11.80
N ARG A 483 -9.67 -0.85 -12.98
CA ARG A 483 -8.85 -0.03 -13.90
C ARG A 483 -8.44 1.33 -13.31
N LEU A 484 -9.06 1.78 -12.23
CA LEU A 484 -8.66 3.01 -11.56
C LEU A 484 -7.38 2.84 -10.75
N TYR A 485 -7.11 1.63 -10.28
CA TYR A 485 -5.84 1.31 -9.65
C TYR A 485 -4.69 1.30 -10.67
N ASP A 486 -4.98 1.35 -11.98
CA ASP A 486 -3.99 1.47 -13.07
C ASP A 486 -3.50 2.91 -13.21
N CYS A 487 -3.01 3.48 -12.10
CA CYS A 487 -2.41 4.81 -12.04
C CYS A 487 -0.95 4.81 -12.52
N TYR A 488 -0.32 3.64 -12.61
CA TYR A 488 1.14 3.52 -12.78
C TYR A 488 1.58 3.17 -14.20
N SER A 489 0.68 3.19 -15.18
CA SER A 489 0.97 2.81 -16.58
C SER A 489 2.18 3.50 -17.21
N GLU A 490 2.50 4.73 -16.79
CA GLU A 490 3.69 5.45 -17.25
C GLU A 490 4.98 5.10 -16.48
N HIS A 491 4.86 4.72 -15.20
CA HIS A 491 5.99 4.40 -14.31
C HIS A 491 6.43 2.95 -14.50
N ASP A 492 5.47 2.04 -14.52
CA ASP A 492 5.68 0.60 -14.70
C ASP A 492 4.68 0.03 -15.72
N ARG A 493 5.15 -0.10 -16.96
CA ARG A 493 4.37 -0.69 -18.05
C ARG A 493 4.12 -2.18 -17.85
N THR A 494 5.04 -2.88 -17.18
CA THR A 494 4.91 -4.31 -16.93
C THR A 494 3.81 -4.59 -15.92
N LEU A 495 3.78 -3.85 -14.81
CA LEU A 495 2.72 -3.90 -13.81
C LEU A 495 1.37 -3.54 -14.41
N SER A 496 1.28 -2.46 -15.18
CA SER A 496 0.04 -2.04 -15.82
C SER A 496 -0.51 -3.10 -16.79
N ARG A 497 0.35 -3.72 -17.62
CA ARG A 497 -0.06 -4.82 -18.49
C ARG A 497 -0.54 -6.05 -17.72
N LEU A 498 0.14 -6.40 -16.64
CA LEU A 498 -0.23 -7.52 -15.77
C LEU A 498 -1.61 -7.27 -15.15
N MET A 499 -1.83 -6.09 -14.58
CA MET A 499 -3.11 -5.76 -13.97
C MET A 499 -4.24 -5.70 -15.00
N GLN A 500 -4.01 -5.10 -16.18
CA GLN A 500 -4.99 -5.13 -17.26
C GLN A 500 -5.32 -6.55 -17.71
N ARG A 501 -4.34 -7.45 -17.75
CA ARG A 501 -4.55 -8.88 -18.06
C ARG A 501 -5.45 -9.53 -17.01
N HIS A 502 -5.15 -9.36 -15.73
CA HIS A 502 -5.98 -9.88 -14.63
C HIS A 502 -7.41 -9.33 -14.65
N ILE A 503 -7.58 -8.03 -14.90
CA ILE A 503 -8.89 -7.38 -14.97
C ILE A 503 -9.70 -7.88 -16.16
N ASN A 504 -9.07 -8.00 -17.34
CA ASN A 504 -9.72 -8.52 -18.53
C ASN A 504 -10.07 -10.01 -18.42
N GLY A 505 -9.45 -10.74 -17.47
CA GLY A 505 -9.79 -12.11 -17.12
C GLY A 505 -11.16 -12.27 -16.46
N ILE A 506 -11.75 -11.20 -15.92
CA ILE A 506 -13.15 -11.23 -15.44
C ILE A 506 -14.07 -11.31 -16.64
N VAL A 507 -14.80 -12.40 -16.81
CA VAL A 507 -15.71 -12.61 -17.96
C VAL A 507 -17.11 -12.12 -17.63
N SER A 508 -17.73 -12.70 -16.61
CA SER A 508 -19.09 -12.36 -16.17
C SER A 508 -19.23 -12.49 -14.65
N ILE A 509 -20.24 -11.80 -14.10
CA ILE A 509 -20.63 -11.87 -12.69
C ILE A 509 -22.13 -12.11 -12.64
N GLU A 510 -22.56 -13.10 -11.85
CA GLU A 510 -23.97 -13.36 -11.56
C GLU A 510 -24.21 -13.15 -10.07
N ALA A 511 -25.13 -12.24 -9.74
CA ALA A 511 -25.51 -11.97 -8.36
C ALA A 511 -26.87 -12.60 -8.05
N LEU A 512 -26.89 -13.43 -7.00
CA LEU A 512 -28.08 -14.09 -6.50
C LEU A 512 -28.34 -13.63 -5.07
N SER A 513 -29.49 -13.00 -4.84
CA SER A 513 -29.90 -12.66 -3.48
C SER A 513 -30.29 -13.91 -2.69
N GLY A 514 -29.93 -13.96 -1.42
CA GLY A 514 -30.32 -15.06 -0.54
C GLY A 514 -30.14 -14.71 0.93
N ASN A 515 -30.65 -15.60 1.80
CA ASN A 515 -30.71 -15.36 3.23
C ASN A 515 -30.02 -16.51 3.98
N ARG A 516 -29.36 -16.21 5.10
CA ARG A 516 -28.73 -17.20 5.99
C ARG A 516 -29.00 -16.82 7.44
N LEU A 517 -28.85 -17.78 8.35
CA LEU A 517 -28.90 -17.51 9.79
C LEU A 517 -27.49 -17.16 10.27
N ASP A 518 -27.36 -16.05 11.00
CA ASP A 518 -26.10 -15.64 11.61
C ASP A 518 -25.80 -16.46 12.85
N TYR A 519 -24.93 -17.46 12.70
CA TYR A 519 -24.47 -18.28 13.82
C TYR A 519 -23.31 -17.65 14.60
N SER A 520 -22.90 -16.41 14.28
CA SER A 520 -21.89 -15.72 15.08
C SER A 520 -22.40 -15.47 16.51
N LYS A 521 -21.47 -15.32 17.45
CA LYS A 521 -21.78 -15.08 18.88
C LYS A 521 -22.71 -13.88 19.10
N GLN A 522 -22.66 -12.89 18.21
CA GLN A 522 -23.52 -11.69 18.25
C GLN A 522 -24.84 -11.86 17.49
N GLY A 523 -24.86 -12.69 16.44
CA GLY A 523 -26.01 -12.88 15.56
C GLY A 523 -27.15 -13.70 16.13
N GLN A 524 -26.88 -14.61 17.07
CA GLN A 524 -27.88 -15.44 17.77
C GLN A 524 -28.91 -16.12 16.86
N GLY A 525 -28.53 -16.51 15.63
CA GLY A 525 -29.41 -17.15 14.66
C GLY A 525 -30.40 -16.21 13.97
N ARG A 526 -30.14 -14.89 13.93
CA ARG A 526 -30.97 -13.95 13.15
C ARG A 526 -30.79 -14.18 11.65
N PRO A 527 -31.86 -14.05 10.85
CA PRO A 527 -31.72 -14.07 9.40
C PRO A 527 -30.98 -12.81 8.93
N ILE A 528 -29.88 -13.02 8.21
CA ILE A 528 -29.12 -12.00 7.49
C ILE A 528 -29.38 -12.20 6.00
N ASN A 529 -29.67 -11.09 5.32
CA ASN A 529 -29.81 -11.07 3.88
C ASN A 529 -28.43 -10.86 3.24
N GLY A 530 -28.22 -11.37 2.04
CA GLY A 530 -26.93 -11.22 1.38
C GLY A 530 -27.00 -11.60 -0.08
N ASN A 531 -25.84 -11.55 -0.72
CA ASN A 531 -25.70 -11.91 -2.11
C ASN A 531 -24.63 -12.99 -2.28
N TYR A 532 -24.97 -14.01 -3.04
CA TYR A 532 -24.01 -14.94 -3.61
C TYR A 532 -23.54 -14.36 -4.93
N LEU A 533 -22.23 -14.15 -5.06
CA LEU A 533 -21.62 -13.60 -6.26
C LEU A 533 -20.85 -14.73 -6.95
N ASN A 534 -21.35 -15.15 -8.12
CA ASN A 534 -20.66 -16.11 -8.97
C ASN A 534 -19.84 -15.33 -9.98
N ILE A 535 -18.51 -15.40 -9.88
CA ILE A 535 -17.60 -14.75 -10.83
C ILE A 535 -16.99 -15.82 -11.75
N TYR A 536 -17.10 -15.60 -13.05
CA TYR A 536 -16.50 -16.45 -14.08
C TYR A 536 -15.21 -15.79 -14.58
N LEU A 537 -14.09 -16.50 -14.42
CA LEU A 537 -12.77 -16.03 -14.83
C LEU A 537 -12.20 -16.87 -15.98
N ASP A 538 -11.47 -16.23 -16.88
CA ASP A 538 -10.63 -16.89 -17.88
C ASP A 538 -9.25 -17.23 -17.28
N PRO A 539 -8.91 -18.52 -17.06
CA PRO A 539 -7.62 -18.90 -16.50
C PRO A 539 -6.41 -18.48 -17.35
N ALA A 540 -6.58 -18.31 -18.67
CA ALA A 540 -5.48 -17.89 -19.56
C ALA A 540 -4.97 -16.47 -19.24
N CYS A 541 -5.78 -15.67 -18.54
CA CYS A 541 -5.41 -14.33 -18.11
C CYS A 541 -4.52 -14.31 -16.86
N TYR A 542 -4.23 -15.46 -16.23
CA TYR A 542 -3.38 -15.55 -15.04
C TYR A 542 -2.20 -16.48 -15.29
N ASP A 543 -1.08 -16.29 -14.58
CA ASP A 543 0.12 -17.09 -14.83
C ASP A 543 -0.02 -18.52 -14.28
N ASN A 544 -0.75 -18.69 -13.19
CA ASN A 544 -1.16 -19.98 -12.64
C ASN A 544 -2.43 -19.85 -11.79
N ASP A 545 -2.99 -20.98 -11.35
CA ASP A 545 -4.18 -21.03 -10.49
C ASP A 545 -3.94 -20.29 -9.15
N GLY A 546 -2.73 -20.30 -8.62
CA GLY A 546 -2.36 -19.56 -7.41
C GLY A 546 -2.49 -18.04 -7.55
N VAL A 547 -2.02 -17.46 -8.65
CA VAL A 547 -2.14 -16.02 -8.94
C VAL A 547 -3.61 -15.65 -9.13
N MET A 548 -4.37 -16.48 -9.85
CA MET A 548 -5.82 -16.32 -9.99
C MET A 548 -6.52 -16.36 -8.63
N TYR A 549 -6.12 -17.30 -7.75
CA TYR A 549 -6.66 -17.42 -6.40
C TYR A 549 -6.41 -16.16 -5.56
N GLN A 550 -5.16 -15.68 -5.50
CA GLN A 550 -4.81 -14.46 -4.78
C GLN A 550 -5.61 -13.25 -5.28
N PHE A 551 -5.75 -13.10 -6.61
CA PHE A 551 -6.59 -12.07 -7.21
C PHE A 551 -8.06 -12.17 -6.75
N CYS A 552 -8.62 -13.37 -6.71
CA CYS A 552 -9.98 -13.62 -6.22
C CYS A 552 -10.14 -13.26 -4.73
N ARG A 553 -9.15 -13.57 -3.91
CA ARG A 553 -9.16 -13.27 -2.47
C ARG A 553 -9.13 -11.76 -2.20
N ILE A 554 -8.47 -10.97 -3.05
CA ILE A 554 -8.53 -9.49 -2.96
C ILE A 554 -9.91 -8.99 -3.34
N ILE A 555 -10.51 -9.53 -4.40
CA ILE A 555 -11.87 -9.15 -4.80
C ILE A 555 -12.87 -9.47 -3.69
N ASP A 556 -12.74 -10.62 -3.03
CA ASP A 556 -13.58 -11.03 -1.89
C ASP A 556 -13.59 -9.96 -0.79
N GLN A 557 -12.43 -9.46 -0.41
CA GLN A 557 -12.30 -8.43 0.63
C GLN A 557 -12.70 -7.04 0.15
N LEU A 558 -12.34 -6.69 -1.08
CA LEU A 558 -12.69 -5.43 -1.71
C LEU A 558 -14.21 -5.22 -1.73
N LEU A 559 -14.96 -6.26 -2.12
CA LEU A 559 -16.42 -6.17 -2.22
C LEU A 559 -17.10 -5.99 -0.85
N ALA A 560 -16.48 -6.45 0.24
CA ALA A 560 -16.99 -6.25 1.60
C ALA A 560 -17.07 -4.76 1.99
N CYS A 561 -16.20 -3.89 1.46
CA CYS A 561 -16.26 -2.43 1.69
C CYS A 561 -17.54 -1.78 1.20
N PHE A 562 -18.17 -2.33 0.16
CA PHE A 562 -19.33 -1.72 -0.47
C PHE A 562 -20.65 -2.22 0.11
N VAL A 563 -20.64 -3.33 0.84
CA VAL A 563 -21.82 -3.93 1.45
C VAL A 563 -22.04 -3.44 2.86
N VAL A 564 -23.31 -3.34 3.24
CA VAL A 564 -23.78 -2.88 4.54
C VAL A 564 -23.49 -3.91 5.64
N GLN A 565 -23.16 -3.47 6.86
CA GLN A 565 -22.77 -4.32 8.01
C GLN A 565 -23.73 -5.47 8.35
N ASN A 566 -25.01 -5.30 8.05
CA ASN A 566 -26.06 -6.30 8.28
C ASN A 566 -26.33 -7.20 7.06
N ASN A 567 -25.51 -7.13 6.01
CA ASN A 567 -25.60 -7.99 4.84
C ASN A 567 -24.31 -8.77 4.63
N PHE A 568 -24.42 -9.97 4.05
CA PHE A 568 -23.25 -10.80 3.70
C PHE A 568 -22.99 -10.84 2.20
N ILE A 569 -21.74 -11.04 1.83
CA ILE A 569 -21.31 -11.51 0.51
C ILE A 569 -20.73 -12.92 0.67
N MET A 570 -21.04 -13.78 -0.29
CA MET A 570 -20.35 -15.05 -0.46
C MET A 570 -19.87 -15.17 -1.91
N LEU A 571 -18.56 -15.19 -2.09
CA LEU A 571 -17.96 -15.27 -3.42
C LEU A 571 -17.75 -16.74 -3.84
N ARG A 572 -18.18 -17.05 -5.07
CA ARG A 572 -17.95 -18.33 -5.74
C ARG A 572 -17.26 -18.06 -7.07
N ILE A 573 -16.15 -18.75 -7.29
CA ILE A 573 -15.34 -18.60 -8.49
C ILE A 573 -15.56 -19.79 -9.40
N TYR A 574 -15.74 -19.51 -10.68
CA TYR A 574 -15.91 -20.48 -11.76
C TYR A 574 -14.90 -20.22 -12.86
N ARG A 575 -14.47 -21.27 -13.56
CA ARG A 575 -13.71 -21.12 -14.81
C ARG A 575 -14.67 -20.78 -15.95
N GLN A 576 -14.19 -20.06 -16.96
CA GLN A 576 -14.97 -19.75 -18.15
C GLN A 576 -15.55 -21.04 -18.78
N GLY A 577 -16.88 -21.11 -18.88
CA GLY A 577 -17.61 -22.27 -19.43
C GLY A 577 -17.71 -23.48 -18.49
N GLY A 578 -17.16 -23.41 -17.28
CA GLY A 578 -17.31 -24.45 -16.25
C GLY A 578 -18.63 -24.34 -15.49
N GLN A 579 -19.19 -25.47 -15.10
CA GLN A 579 -20.42 -25.54 -14.28
C GLN A 579 -20.13 -25.81 -12.79
N ASP A 580 -18.96 -26.36 -12.47
CA ASP A 580 -18.55 -26.66 -11.11
C ASP A 580 -17.87 -25.45 -10.46
N VAL A 581 -18.17 -25.25 -9.17
CA VAL A 581 -17.50 -24.23 -8.34
C VAL A 581 -16.03 -24.60 -8.19
N LEU A 582 -15.15 -23.73 -8.65
CA LEU A 582 -13.71 -23.90 -8.46
C LEU A 582 -13.32 -23.61 -7.01
N TRP A 583 -13.72 -22.43 -6.51
CA TRP A 583 -13.48 -22.01 -5.14
C TRP A 583 -14.72 -21.34 -4.55
N GLN A 584 -15.02 -21.64 -3.29
CA GLN A 584 -16.04 -20.95 -2.51
C GLN A 584 -15.38 -20.35 -1.27
N PHE A 585 -15.47 -19.03 -1.14
CA PHE A 585 -14.91 -18.33 0.02
C PHE A 585 -15.91 -18.27 1.18
N LYS A 586 -15.35 -18.06 2.38
CA LYS A 586 -16.14 -17.84 3.60
C LYS A 586 -16.96 -16.57 3.46
N GLU A 587 -18.06 -16.48 4.22
CA GLU A 587 -18.89 -15.29 4.23
C GLU A 587 -18.10 -14.06 4.70
N GLN A 588 -18.24 -12.96 3.95
CA GLN A 588 -17.75 -11.64 4.35
C GLN A 588 -18.95 -10.79 4.76
N LYS A 589 -18.90 -10.23 5.96
CA LYS A 589 -19.89 -9.22 6.38
C LYS A 589 -19.52 -7.88 5.78
N GLY A 590 -20.53 -7.10 5.40
CA GLY A 590 -20.30 -5.75 4.91
C GLY A 590 -19.59 -4.87 5.95
N LEU A 591 -18.84 -3.88 5.48
CA LEU A 591 -18.16 -2.91 6.35
C LEU A 591 -18.91 -1.58 6.40
N ARG A 592 -19.85 -1.34 5.46
CA ARG A 592 -20.61 -0.11 5.34
C ARG A 592 -21.62 0.08 6.46
N SER A 593 -21.48 1.15 7.24
CA SER A 593 -22.52 1.51 8.22
C SER A 593 -23.81 1.85 7.48
N GLU A 594 -24.95 1.42 8.02
CA GLU A 594 -26.25 1.97 7.58
C GLU A 594 -26.23 3.48 7.87
N MET A 595 -26.48 4.28 6.84
CA MET A 595 -26.69 5.73 6.98
C MET A 595 -28.07 5.99 7.58
#